data_AF-A0A8S8ZQ54-F1
#
_entry.id   AF-A0A8S8ZQ54-F1
#
_cell.length_a   1.000
_cell.length_b   1.000
_cell.length_c   1.000
_cell.angle_alpha   90.00
_cell.angle_beta   90.00
_cell.angle_gamma   90.00
#
_symmetry.space_group_name_H-M   'P 1'
#
loop_
_entity.id
_entity.type
_entity.pdbx_description
1 polymer ?
#
loop_
_entity_poly.entity_id
_entity_poly.type
_entity_poly.pdbx_seq_one_letter_code
_entity_poly.pdbx_strand_id
1 'polypeptide(L)'
;MSGPPVTYSSRCGAKRRPIEPIASFLATFTHELLAYAAARDPYVNSILAHWYDLQRARVVNFSQYSQKAEYLLDTKYALLSGSKAYEKAFDVVSDIGKMFDKILKAVKKEAGEYEGCSCGTRKNAVFTMVEIMVCMVTAPMDEIGHQARNGDCVPSEMEEKLFQMMGYFDGEGLTHLDSEGLTDKVWEFIKEHEGYSMYERLNEVVDILEGDDEERGVDGEQGGQGEEEGEAE
;
A
#
# COMPACT_ATOMS: atom_id res chain seq x y z
N MET A 1 -22.72 -33.86 59.85
CA MET A 1 -21.63 -34.31 58.95
C MET A 1 -22.07 -34.00 57.52
N SER A 2 -21.73 -32.80 57.03
CA SER A 2 -22.06 -32.34 55.68
C SER A 2 -20.89 -32.65 54.76
N GLY A 3 -21.12 -33.44 53.72
CA GLY A 3 -20.15 -33.67 52.65
C GLY A 3 -20.04 -32.45 51.72
N PRO A 4 -18.91 -32.25 51.03
CA PRO A 4 -18.73 -31.13 50.12
C PRO A 4 -19.48 -31.38 48.80
N PRO A 5 -19.90 -30.30 48.10
CA PRO A 5 -20.52 -30.41 46.79
C PRO A 5 -19.48 -30.68 45.69
N VAL A 6 -19.83 -31.58 44.77
CA VAL A 6 -19.08 -31.87 43.54
C VAL A 6 -19.33 -30.73 42.55
N THR A 7 -18.28 -30.02 42.14
CA THR A 7 -18.34 -29.06 41.03
C THR A 7 -18.03 -29.75 39.71
N TYR A 8 -18.98 -29.67 38.77
CA TYR A 8 -18.75 -30.11 37.39
C TYR A 8 -17.93 -29.06 36.64
N SER A 9 -16.71 -29.44 36.25
CA SER A 9 -15.87 -28.64 35.34
C SER A 9 -16.39 -28.80 33.92
N SER A 10 -17.11 -27.80 33.42
CA SER A 10 -17.50 -27.71 32.01
C SER A 10 -16.37 -27.05 31.22
N ARG A 11 -15.41 -27.85 30.74
CA ARG A 11 -14.44 -27.44 29.71
C ARG A 11 -14.77 -28.15 28.41
N CYS A 12 -15.47 -27.45 27.52
CA CYS A 12 -15.48 -27.73 26.09
C CYS A 12 -15.66 -26.41 25.33
N GLY A 13 -14.65 -25.54 25.43
CA GLY A 13 -14.46 -24.44 24.47
C GLY A 13 -13.70 -24.99 23.27
N ALA A 14 -14.40 -25.64 22.34
CA ALA A 14 -13.83 -25.99 21.04
C ALA A 14 -13.55 -24.68 20.28
N LYS A 15 -12.31 -24.18 20.37
CA LYS A 15 -11.80 -23.14 19.48
C LYS A 15 -11.90 -23.69 18.05
N ARG A 16 -12.86 -23.18 17.28
CA ARG A 16 -12.91 -23.43 15.83
C ARG A 16 -11.59 -22.93 15.25
N ARG A 17 -10.84 -23.83 14.61
CA ARG A 17 -9.67 -23.46 13.82
C ARG A 17 -10.13 -22.63 12.60
N PRO A 18 -9.29 -21.71 12.08
CA PRO A 18 -9.64 -20.91 10.91
C PRO A 18 -9.93 -21.80 9.69
N ILE A 19 -10.97 -21.47 8.93
CA ILE A 19 -11.44 -22.21 7.72
C ILE A 19 -10.65 -21.76 6.46
N GLU A 20 -9.63 -20.92 6.63
CA GLU A 20 -8.85 -20.31 5.54
C GLU A 20 -8.27 -21.27 4.49
N PRO A 21 -7.81 -22.51 4.82
CA PRO A 21 -7.25 -23.40 3.80
C PRO A 21 -8.26 -23.89 2.77
N ILE A 22 -9.56 -23.87 3.10
CA ILE A 22 -10.61 -24.41 2.22
C ILE A 22 -11.03 -23.35 1.19
N ALA A 23 -11.02 -22.07 1.57
CA ALA A 23 -11.40 -20.98 0.68
C ALA A 23 -10.39 -20.80 -0.47
N SER A 24 -9.09 -20.84 -0.18
CA SER A 24 -8.03 -20.76 -1.18
C SER A 24 -7.98 -21.96 -2.12
N PHE A 25 -8.23 -23.17 -1.59
CA PHE A 25 -8.34 -24.39 -2.40
C PHE A 25 -9.53 -24.35 -3.36
N LEU A 26 -10.68 -23.83 -2.91
CA LEU A 26 -11.86 -23.71 -3.76
C LEU A 26 -11.67 -22.63 -4.84
N ALA A 27 -11.04 -21.50 -4.51
CA ALA A 27 -10.74 -20.45 -5.47
C ALA A 27 -9.81 -20.95 -6.60
N THR A 28 -8.68 -21.55 -6.25
CA THR A 28 -7.72 -22.12 -7.21
C THR A 28 -8.34 -23.20 -8.08
N PHE A 29 -9.10 -24.14 -7.50
CA PHE A 29 -9.81 -25.17 -8.25
C PHE A 29 -10.85 -24.57 -9.23
N THR A 30 -11.55 -23.51 -8.83
CA THR A 30 -12.50 -22.84 -9.74
C THR A 30 -11.81 -22.13 -10.90
N HIS A 31 -10.65 -21.51 -10.67
CA HIS A 31 -9.88 -20.87 -11.73
C HIS A 31 -9.31 -21.88 -12.72
N GLU A 32 -8.77 -23.01 -12.25
CA GLU A 32 -8.29 -24.10 -13.11
C GLU A 32 -9.42 -24.73 -13.92
N LEU A 33 -10.58 -24.96 -13.29
CA LEU A 33 -11.76 -25.51 -13.97
C LEU A 33 -12.30 -24.54 -15.04
N LEU A 34 -12.35 -23.23 -14.74
CA LEU A 34 -12.73 -22.19 -15.70
C LEU A 34 -11.75 -22.10 -16.86
N ALA A 35 -10.44 -22.15 -16.59
CA ALA A 35 -9.42 -22.16 -17.63
C ALA A 35 -9.52 -23.40 -18.53
N TYR A 36 -9.74 -24.58 -17.94
CA TYR A 36 -9.97 -25.82 -18.66
C TYR A 36 -11.26 -25.77 -19.51
N ALA A 37 -12.33 -25.21 -18.97
CA ALA A 37 -13.59 -25.01 -19.69
C ALA A 37 -13.43 -24.03 -20.87
N ALA A 38 -12.74 -22.91 -20.66
CA ALA A 38 -12.43 -21.94 -21.70
C ALA A 38 -11.60 -22.54 -22.84
N ALA A 39 -10.62 -23.39 -22.51
CA ALA A 39 -9.77 -24.05 -23.50
C ALA A 39 -10.55 -25.04 -24.39
N ARG A 40 -11.69 -25.56 -23.92
CA ARG A 40 -12.50 -26.56 -24.64
C ARG A 40 -13.75 -26.00 -25.30
N ASP A 41 -14.28 -24.89 -24.81
CA ASP A 41 -15.50 -24.28 -25.33
C ASP A 41 -15.26 -22.82 -25.75
N PRO A 42 -15.26 -22.51 -27.06
CA PRO A 42 -15.11 -21.16 -27.58
C PRO A 42 -16.14 -20.15 -27.04
N TYR A 43 -17.33 -20.61 -26.64
CA TYR A 43 -18.36 -19.77 -26.05
C TYR A 43 -18.02 -19.40 -24.60
N VAL A 44 -17.51 -20.35 -23.80
CA VAL A 44 -17.01 -20.06 -22.45
C VAL A 44 -15.79 -19.14 -22.52
N ASN A 45 -14.91 -19.36 -23.48
CA ASN A 45 -13.76 -18.48 -23.72
C ASN A 45 -14.20 -17.05 -24.08
N SER A 46 -15.21 -16.88 -24.94
CA SER A 46 -15.68 -15.55 -25.32
C SER A 46 -16.35 -14.80 -24.16
N ILE A 47 -17.09 -15.51 -23.29
CA ILE A 47 -17.66 -14.94 -22.07
C ILE A 47 -16.55 -14.50 -21.12
N LEU A 48 -15.55 -15.34 -20.88
CA LEU A 48 -14.43 -15.01 -20.00
C LEU A 48 -13.60 -13.85 -20.55
N ALA A 49 -13.27 -13.87 -21.85
CA ALA A 49 -12.58 -12.77 -22.51
C ALA A 49 -13.37 -11.45 -22.39
N HIS A 50 -14.68 -11.49 -22.64
CA HIS A 50 -15.54 -10.33 -22.48
C HIS A 50 -15.59 -9.82 -21.03
N TRP A 51 -15.62 -10.73 -20.05
CA TRP A 51 -15.57 -10.39 -18.64
C TRP A 51 -14.23 -9.76 -18.24
N TYR A 52 -13.11 -10.31 -18.70
CA TYR A 52 -11.78 -9.72 -18.51
C TYR A 52 -11.65 -8.34 -19.17
N ASP A 53 -12.22 -8.16 -20.37
CA ASP A 53 -12.23 -6.86 -21.06
C ASP A 53 -13.07 -5.82 -20.32
N LEU A 54 -14.23 -6.22 -19.77
CA LEU A 54 -15.06 -5.36 -18.92
C LEU A 54 -14.34 -4.98 -17.62
N GLN A 55 -13.59 -5.91 -17.02
CA GLN A 55 -12.78 -5.63 -15.83
C GLN A 55 -11.62 -4.68 -16.17
N ARG A 56 -10.94 -4.86 -17.31
CA ARG A 56 -9.88 -3.97 -17.79
C ARG A 56 -10.39 -2.56 -18.11
N ALA A 57 -11.58 -2.43 -18.70
CA ALA A 57 -12.17 -1.15 -19.03
C ALA A 57 -12.54 -0.30 -17.80
N ARG A 58 -12.56 -0.88 -16.60
CA ARG A 58 -12.85 -0.20 -15.32
C ARG A 58 -11.60 0.16 -14.52
N VAL A 59 -10.39 -0.05 -15.07
CA VAL A 59 -9.16 0.32 -14.38
C VAL A 59 -8.94 1.82 -14.47
N VAL A 60 -8.93 2.50 -13.32
CA VAL A 60 -8.56 3.92 -13.25
C VAL A 60 -7.06 4.03 -13.42
N ASN A 61 -6.62 4.81 -14.41
CA ASN A 61 -5.21 5.05 -14.67
C ASN A 61 -4.72 6.29 -13.91
N PHE A 62 -3.65 6.11 -13.12
CA PHE A 62 -3.01 7.13 -12.30
C PHE A 62 -1.68 7.63 -12.86
N SER A 63 -1.18 7.10 -13.99
CA SER A 63 0.15 7.43 -14.56
C SER A 63 0.38 8.93 -14.83
N GLN A 64 -0.71 9.69 -15.03
CA GLN A 64 -0.64 11.15 -15.13
C GLN A 64 -0.05 11.83 -13.88
N TYR A 65 -0.12 11.18 -12.71
CA TYR A 65 0.46 11.70 -11.47
C TYR A 65 1.97 11.49 -11.41
N SER A 66 2.50 10.33 -11.82
CA SER A 66 3.96 10.13 -11.90
C SER A 66 4.59 11.06 -12.93
N GLN A 67 3.99 11.19 -14.13
CA GLN A 67 4.42 12.16 -15.14
C GLN A 67 4.38 13.61 -14.63
N LYS A 68 3.36 13.97 -13.83
CA LYS A 68 3.26 15.30 -13.25
C LYS A 68 4.33 15.52 -12.18
N ALA A 69 4.61 14.52 -11.34
CA ALA A 69 5.66 14.61 -10.33
C ALA A 69 7.03 14.82 -10.98
N GLU A 70 7.37 14.01 -11.99
CA GLU A 70 8.58 14.16 -12.81
C GLU A 70 8.67 15.57 -13.41
N TYR A 71 7.61 16.06 -14.05
CA TYR A 71 7.57 17.41 -14.60
C TYR A 71 7.80 18.51 -13.55
N LEU A 72 7.20 18.38 -12.36
CA LEU A 72 7.37 19.37 -11.28
C LEU A 72 8.79 19.39 -10.71
N LEU A 73 9.41 18.22 -10.59
CA LEU A 73 10.72 18.02 -9.95
C LEU A 73 11.88 18.31 -10.91
N ASP A 74 11.77 17.90 -12.17
CA ASP A 74 12.89 17.95 -13.11
C ASP A 74 12.77 19.08 -14.13
N THR A 75 11.56 19.40 -14.61
CA THR A 75 11.41 20.29 -15.78
C THR A 75 10.89 21.69 -15.45
N LYS A 76 9.80 21.80 -14.67
CA LYS A 76 9.00 23.03 -14.57
C LYS A 76 9.76 24.21 -13.97
N TYR A 77 10.69 23.92 -13.07
CA TYR A 77 11.39 24.92 -12.28
C TYR A 77 12.92 24.90 -12.46
N ALA A 78 13.42 24.14 -13.43
CA ALA A 78 14.85 23.93 -13.69
C ALA A 78 15.66 25.22 -13.90
N LEU A 79 15.00 26.32 -14.30
CA LEU A 79 15.64 27.61 -14.56
C LEU A 79 15.44 28.64 -13.43
N LEU A 80 14.85 28.24 -12.30
CA LEU A 80 14.69 29.14 -11.17
C LEU A 80 16.02 29.34 -10.43
N SER A 81 16.27 30.57 -10.00
CA SER A 81 17.37 30.90 -9.08
C SER A 81 17.04 30.45 -7.65
N GLY A 82 18.05 30.05 -6.88
CA GLY A 82 17.90 29.38 -5.57
C GLY A 82 16.84 29.95 -4.62
N SER A 83 16.74 31.27 -4.41
CA SER A 83 15.73 31.84 -3.51
C SER A 83 14.28 31.60 -4.00
N LYS A 84 14.05 31.66 -5.31
CA LYS A 84 12.73 31.38 -5.91
C LYS A 84 12.46 29.88 -5.99
N ALA A 85 13.50 29.07 -6.21
CA ALA A 85 13.41 27.62 -6.20
C ALA A 85 13.00 27.12 -4.80
N TYR A 86 13.61 27.68 -3.75
CA TYR A 86 13.25 27.38 -2.35
C TYR A 86 11.79 27.72 -2.02
N GLU A 87 11.30 28.89 -2.40
CA GLU A 87 9.88 29.26 -2.21
C GLU A 87 8.94 28.27 -2.95
N LYS A 88 9.33 27.83 -4.15
CA LYS A 88 8.54 26.90 -4.95
C LYS A 88 8.65 25.45 -4.50
N ALA A 89 9.71 25.10 -3.78
CA ALA A 89 9.94 23.75 -3.30
C ALA A 89 8.79 23.27 -2.40
N PHE A 90 8.34 24.10 -1.46
CA PHE A 90 7.20 23.76 -0.59
C PHE A 90 5.90 23.54 -1.38
N ASP A 91 5.65 24.36 -2.41
CA ASP A 91 4.49 24.19 -3.30
C ASP A 91 4.55 22.85 -4.05
N VAL A 92 5.73 22.52 -4.61
CA VAL A 92 5.96 21.26 -5.33
C VAL A 92 5.70 20.08 -4.43
N VAL A 93 6.31 20.09 -3.24
CA VAL A 93 6.18 18.99 -2.29
C VAL A 93 4.73 18.83 -1.81
N SER A 94 4.05 19.93 -1.49
CA SER A 94 2.62 19.92 -1.16
C SER A 94 1.77 19.36 -2.31
N ASP A 95 2.08 19.72 -3.56
CA ASP A 95 1.36 19.23 -4.72
C ASP A 95 1.56 17.73 -4.95
N ILE A 96 2.75 17.20 -4.68
CA ILE A 96 3.03 15.75 -4.71
C ILE A 96 2.22 15.04 -3.62
N GLY A 97 2.21 15.56 -2.38
CA GLY A 97 1.39 14.99 -1.29
C GLY A 97 -0.10 14.91 -1.64
N LYS A 98 -0.63 15.95 -2.31
CA LYS A 98 -2.01 15.95 -2.84
C LYS A 98 -2.24 14.90 -3.94
N MET A 99 -1.21 14.45 -4.66
CA MET A 99 -1.36 13.38 -5.66
C MET A 99 -1.66 12.05 -4.94
N PHE A 100 -0.91 11.74 -3.88
CA PHE A 100 -1.17 10.56 -3.04
C PHE A 100 -2.59 10.58 -2.47
N ASP A 101 -3.04 11.73 -1.94
CA ASP A 101 -4.41 11.87 -1.43
C ASP A 101 -5.46 11.61 -2.50
N LYS A 102 -5.22 12.10 -3.73
CA LYS A 102 -6.16 11.92 -4.84
C LYS A 102 -6.22 10.45 -5.28
N ILE A 103 -5.08 9.78 -5.34
CA ILE A 103 -4.99 8.34 -5.64
C ILE A 103 -5.77 7.54 -4.58
N LEU A 104 -5.48 7.76 -3.29
CA LEU A 104 -6.19 7.10 -2.19
C LEU A 104 -7.68 7.38 -2.19
N LYS A 105 -8.09 8.64 -2.37
CA LYS A 105 -9.51 9.01 -2.43
C LYS A 105 -10.21 8.36 -3.62
N ALA A 106 -9.56 8.26 -4.78
CA ALA A 106 -10.12 7.59 -5.94
C ALA A 106 -10.34 6.10 -5.67
N VAL A 107 -9.35 5.41 -5.12
CA VAL A 107 -9.47 3.99 -4.73
C VAL A 107 -10.57 3.78 -3.68
N LYS A 108 -10.61 4.61 -2.63
CA LYS A 108 -11.64 4.56 -1.57
C LYS A 108 -13.04 4.82 -2.13
N LYS A 109 -13.19 5.79 -3.02
CA LYS A 109 -14.48 6.13 -3.64
C LYS A 109 -15.00 4.96 -4.49
N GLU A 110 -14.14 4.37 -5.31
CA GLU A 110 -14.47 3.18 -6.11
C GLU A 110 -14.86 1.99 -5.21
N ALA A 111 -14.22 1.84 -4.04
CA ALA A 111 -14.55 0.78 -3.10
C ALA A 111 -15.87 0.97 -2.33
N GLY A 112 -16.41 2.20 -2.30
CA GLY A 112 -17.52 2.57 -1.44
C GLY A 112 -18.92 2.51 -2.05
N GLU A 113 -19.06 2.25 -3.35
CA GLU A 113 -20.38 2.29 -4.00
C GLU A 113 -20.95 0.93 -4.36
N TYR A 114 -20.24 0.04 -5.06
CA TYR A 114 -20.75 -1.31 -5.37
C TYR A 114 -19.59 -2.23 -5.70
N GLU A 115 -19.26 -3.15 -4.79
CA GLU A 115 -18.14 -4.11 -4.92
C GLU A 115 -16.76 -3.43 -4.96
N GLY A 116 -15.78 -3.99 -4.25
CA GLY A 116 -14.50 -3.34 -4.03
C GLY A 116 -13.83 -2.83 -5.31
N CYS A 117 -13.07 -1.73 -5.19
CA CYS A 117 -12.23 -1.18 -6.24
C CYS A 117 -11.50 -2.30 -7.00
N SER A 118 -11.48 -2.26 -8.34
CA SER A 118 -10.88 -3.33 -9.13
C SER A 118 -9.42 -3.57 -8.71
N CYS A 119 -9.01 -4.84 -8.69
CA CYS A 119 -7.62 -5.18 -8.36
C CYS A 119 -6.64 -4.43 -9.28
N GLY A 120 -6.96 -4.31 -10.58
CA GLY A 120 -6.17 -3.53 -11.52
C GLY A 120 -6.02 -2.05 -11.14
N THR A 121 -7.08 -1.39 -10.67
CA THR A 121 -7.02 -0.01 -10.19
C THR A 121 -6.12 0.11 -8.95
N ARG A 122 -6.25 -0.80 -7.99
CA ARG A 122 -5.39 -0.81 -6.80
C ARG A 122 -3.92 -1.02 -7.17
N LYS A 123 -3.63 -1.98 -8.07
CA LYS A 123 -2.27 -2.24 -8.55
C LYS A 123 -1.68 -0.99 -9.20
N ASN A 124 -2.42 -0.40 -10.15
CA ASN A 124 -1.98 0.81 -10.84
C ASN A 124 -1.72 1.97 -9.87
N ALA A 125 -2.53 2.10 -8.81
CA ALA A 125 -2.32 3.07 -7.76
C ALA A 125 -0.98 2.86 -7.02
N VAL A 126 -0.70 1.63 -6.56
CA VAL A 126 0.56 1.29 -5.87
C VAL A 126 1.77 1.55 -6.76
N PHE A 127 1.76 1.04 -8.00
CA PHE A 127 2.87 1.26 -8.94
C PHE A 127 3.11 2.76 -9.19
N THR A 128 2.04 3.55 -9.35
CA THR A 128 2.16 4.99 -9.55
C THR A 128 2.72 5.69 -8.31
N MET A 129 2.30 5.29 -7.11
CA MET A 129 2.82 5.87 -5.85
C MET A 129 4.32 5.59 -5.69
N VAL A 130 4.76 4.36 -5.97
CA VAL A 130 6.18 4.00 -5.99
C VAL A 130 6.94 4.80 -7.04
N GLU A 131 6.41 4.96 -8.25
CA GLU A 131 7.04 5.79 -9.29
C GLU A 131 7.20 7.25 -8.87
N ILE A 132 6.21 7.83 -8.18
CA ILE A 132 6.34 9.21 -7.68
C ILE A 132 7.46 9.29 -6.63
N MET A 133 7.58 8.32 -5.73
CA MET A 133 8.69 8.26 -4.76
C MET A 133 10.04 8.14 -5.46
N VAL A 134 10.13 7.32 -6.53
CA VAL A 134 11.31 7.23 -7.38
C VAL A 134 11.67 8.61 -7.95
N CYS A 135 10.71 9.31 -8.55
CA CYS A 135 10.94 10.66 -9.09
C CYS A 135 11.49 11.62 -8.03
N MET A 136 11.04 11.54 -6.78
CA MET A 136 11.53 12.39 -5.69
C MET A 136 13.00 12.12 -5.35
N VAL A 137 13.41 10.86 -5.32
CA VAL A 137 14.81 10.51 -5.04
C VAL A 137 15.71 10.76 -6.23
N THR A 138 15.21 10.61 -7.45
CA THR A 138 16.02 10.83 -8.66
C THR A 138 16.00 12.28 -9.13
N ALA A 139 15.19 13.15 -8.51
CA ALA A 139 15.13 14.58 -8.83
C ALA A 139 16.52 15.24 -8.81
N PRO A 140 16.80 16.29 -9.58
CA PRO A 140 18.08 17.00 -9.48
C PRO A 140 18.43 17.44 -8.05
N MET A 141 19.72 17.51 -7.69
CA MET A 141 20.19 18.03 -6.39
C MET A 141 20.12 19.57 -6.32
N ASP A 142 18.97 20.15 -6.68
CA ASP A 142 18.66 21.57 -6.51
C ASP A 142 17.82 21.80 -5.25
N GLU A 143 17.41 23.04 -4.99
CA GLU A 143 16.61 23.35 -3.78
C GLU A 143 15.27 22.59 -3.76
N ILE A 144 14.68 22.28 -4.92
CA ILE A 144 13.39 21.58 -5.00
C ILE A 144 13.59 20.10 -4.72
N GLY A 145 14.56 19.46 -5.37
CA GLY A 145 14.90 18.06 -5.11
C GLY A 145 15.37 17.86 -3.67
N HIS A 146 16.17 18.79 -3.12
CA HIS A 146 16.56 18.73 -1.71
C HIS A 146 15.35 18.72 -0.78
N GLN A 147 14.38 19.62 -0.98
CA GLN A 147 13.16 19.66 -0.15
C GLN A 147 12.23 18.47 -0.41
N ALA A 148 12.18 17.96 -1.63
CA ALA A 148 11.41 16.75 -1.93
C ALA A 148 11.94 15.53 -1.17
N ARG A 149 13.26 15.42 -1.02
CA ARG A 149 13.91 14.32 -0.29
C ARG A 149 13.94 14.53 1.22
N ASN A 150 14.35 15.71 1.66
CA ASN A 150 14.68 16.00 3.06
C ASN A 150 13.63 16.85 3.78
N GLY A 151 12.45 17.06 3.19
CA GLY A 151 11.38 17.80 3.86
C GLY A 151 10.86 17.01 5.07
N ASP A 152 10.98 17.59 6.27
CA ASP A 152 10.81 16.93 7.58
C ASP A 152 9.54 16.06 7.78
N CYS A 153 8.48 16.25 6.98
CA CYS A 153 7.20 15.53 7.15
C CYS A 153 6.72 14.77 5.91
N VAL A 154 7.42 14.89 4.78
CA VAL A 154 6.83 14.56 3.47
C VAL A 154 7.09 13.11 3.05
N PRO A 155 8.33 12.60 3.13
CA PRO A 155 8.62 11.20 2.85
C PRO A 155 7.77 10.25 3.71
N SER A 156 7.69 10.51 5.02
CA SER A 156 6.95 9.67 5.97
C SER A 156 5.44 9.66 5.73
N GLU A 157 4.83 10.80 5.41
CA GLU A 157 3.41 10.88 5.07
C GLU A 157 3.09 10.10 3.77
N MET A 158 4.00 10.12 2.79
CA MET A 158 3.83 9.37 1.54
C MET A 158 3.98 7.86 1.74
N GLU A 159 4.93 7.44 2.57
CA GLU A 159 5.07 6.05 3.00
C GLU A 159 3.83 5.54 3.73
N GLU A 160 3.29 6.31 4.67
CA GLU A 160 2.07 5.95 5.38
C GLU A 160 0.89 5.75 4.41
N LYS A 161 0.78 6.61 3.40
CA LYS A 161 -0.25 6.50 2.36
C LYS A 161 -0.03 5.29 1.46
N LEU A 162 1.20 4.98 1.09
CA LEU A 162 1.54 3.77 0.33
C LEU A 162 1.21 2.52 1.16
N PHE A 163 1.59 2.49 2.43
CA PHE A 163 1.27 1.41 3.36
C PHE A 163 -0.25 1.23 3.53
N GLN A 164 -0.99 2.33 3.68
CA GLN A 164 -2.45 2.29 3.67
C GLN A 164 -3.01 1.70 2.37
N MET A 165 -2.37 1.97 1.23
CA MET A 165 -2.78 1.39 -0.05
C MET A 165 -2.53 -0.13 -0.10
N MET A 166 -1.39 -0.59 0.43
CA MET A 166 -1.04 -2.01 0.53
C MET A 166 -2.06 -2.78 1.37
N GLY A 167 -2.61 -2.16 2.42
CA GLY A 167 -3.69 -2.74 3.23
C GLY A 167 -5.02 -2.99 2.48
N TYR A 168 -5.17 -2.55 1.23
CA TYR A 168 -6.33 -2.90 0.39
C TYR A 168 -6.15 -4.18 -0.42
N PHE A 169 -5.02 -4.86 -0.30
CA PHE A 169 -4.77 -6.15 -0.94
C PHE A 169 -4.95 -7.29 0.05
N ASP A 170 -5.50 -8.40 -0.44
CA ASP A 170 -5.46 -9.69 0.23
C ASP A 170 -4.18 -10.45 -0.18
N GLY A 171 -3.91 -11.60 0.44
CA GLY A 171 -2.70 -12.37 0.18
C GLY A 171 -2.51 -12.79 -1.29
N GLU A 172 -3.61 -13.09 -1.99
CA GLU A 172 -3.57 -13.38 -3.43
C GLU A 172 -3.22 -12.12 -4.25
N GLY A 173 -3.80 -10.97 -3.90
CA GLY A 173 -3.48 -9.68 -4.50
C GLY A 173 -2.02 -9.27 -4.29
N LEU A 174 -1.45 -9.52 -3.10
CA LEU A 174 -0.04 -9.26 -2.78
C LEU A 174 0.89 -10.19 -3.57
N THR A 175 0.61 -11.49 -3.60
CA THR A 175 1.36 -12.46 -4.42
C THR A 175 1.37 -12.06 -5.90
N HIS A 176 0.24 -11.52 -6.38
CA HIS A 176 0.12 -11.03 -7.73
C HIS A 176 0.95 -9.77 -8.00
N LEU A 177 1.06 -8.86 -7.04
CA LEU A 177 1.94 -7.69 -7.14
C LEU A 177 3.42 -8.10 -7.22
N ASP A 178 3.82 -9.06 -6.37
CA ASP A 178 5.16 -9.64 -6.38
C ASP A 178 5.47 -10.28 -7.74
N SER A 179 4.56 -11.11 -8.27
CA SER A 179 4.73 -11.74 -9.59
C SER A 179 4.83 -10.75 -10.77
N GLU A 180 4.35 -9.53 -10.61
CA GLU A 180 4.46 -8.44 -11.59
C GLU A 180 5.73 -7.60 -11.42
N GLY A 181 6.61 -7.98 -10.48
CA GLY A 181 7.92 -7.35 -10.24
C GLY A 181 7.84 -6.09 -9.38
N LEU A 182 6.77 -5.89 -8.60
CA LEU A 182 6.71 -4.74 -7.69
C LEU A 182 7.80 -4.84 -6.61
N THR A 183 7.99 -6.02 -6.04
CA THR A 183 9.03 -6.29 -5.03
C THR A 183 10.41 -5.98 -5.58
N ASP A 184 10.74 -6.51 -6.76
CA ASP A 184 12.00 -6.22 -7.46
C ASP A 184 12.19 -4.72 -7.68
N LYS A 185 11.14 -4.01 -8.12
CA LYS A 185 11.18 -2.56 -8.36
C LYS A 185 11.42 -1.76 -7.08
N VAL A 186 10.75 -2.11 -5.98
CA VAL A 186 10.94 -1.46 -4.67
C VAL A 186 12.32 -1.79 -4.10
N TRP A 187 12.78 -3.03 -4.26
CA TRP A 187 14.07 -3.48 -3.77
C TRP A 187 15.24 -2.85 -4.54
N GLU A 188 15.16 -2.80 -5.87
CA GLU A 188 16.10 -2.08 -6.74
C GLU A 188 16.15 -0.60 -6.34
N PHE A 189 14.99 0.03 -6.11
CA PHE A 189 14.91 1.39 -5.61
C PHE A 189 15.60 1.59 -4.26
N ILE A 190 15.36 0.71 -3.27
CA ILE A 190 16.01 0.78 -1.95
C ILE A 190 17.54 0.65 -2.09
N LYS A 191 17.99 -0.31 -2.90
CA LYS A 191 19.42 -0.61 -3.08
C LYS A 191 20.17 0.46 -3.86
N GLU A 192 19.64 0.90 -4.99
CA GLU A 192 20.30 1.89 -5.85
C GLU A 192 20.50 3.22 -5.14
N HIS A 193 19.71 3.47 -4.11
CA HIS A 193 19.70 4.75 -3.44
C HIS A 193 20.25 4.63 -2.00
N GLU A 194 21.08 3.59 -1.78
CA GLU A 194 21.82 3.28 -0.53
C GLU A 194 20.98 3.44 0.74
N GLY A 195 19.70 3.05 0.66
CA GLY A 195 18.76 3.20 1.77
C GLY A 195 18.73 4.63 2.29
N TYR A 196 18.28 5.60 1.47
CA TYR A 196 17.91 6.91 1.99
C TYR A 196 17.14 6.70 3.29
N SER A 197 17.74 7.12 4.41
CA SER A 197 17.15 6.96 5.74
C SER A 197 15.81 7.69 5.87
N MET A 198 15.43 8.48 4.86
CA MET A 198 14.15 9.16 4.77
C MET A 198 12.98 8.24 4.44
N TYR A 199 13.25 7.02 3.95
CA TYR A 199 12.22 6.02 3.64
C TYR A 199 12.40 4.76 4.48
N GLU A 200 12.26 4.91 5.79
CA GLU A 200 12.46 3.83 6.77
C GLU A 200 11.44 2.70 6.57
N ARG A 201 10.23 3.02 6.07
CA ARG A 201 9.10 2.09 6.00
C ARG A 201 8.96 1.38 4.65
N LEU A 202 9.75 1.74 3.64
CA LEU A 202 9.74 0.99 2.37
C LEU A 202 10.20 -0.47 2.53
N ASN A 203 11.04 -0.76 3.51
CA ASN A 203 11.37 -2.16 3.85
C ASN A 203 10.12 -2.92 4.33
N GLU A 204 9.21 -2.28 5.07
CA GLU A 204 7.94 -2.90 5.48
C GLU A 204 7.06 -3.26 4.27
N VAL A 205 7.12 -2.47 3.19
CA VAL A 205 6.39 -2.77 1.94
C VAL A 205 6.96 -4.02 1.26
N VAL A 206 8.28 -4.20 1.30
CA VAL A 206 8.94 -5.42 0.81
C VAL A 206 8.57 -6.61 1.69
N ASP A 207 8.65 -6.48 3.01
CA ASP A 207 8.27 -7.53 3.97
C ASP A 207 6.82 -8.01 3.73
N ILE A 208 5.88 -7.08 3.49
CA ILE A 208 4.48 -7.38 3.16
C ILE A 208 4.35 -8.17 1.85
N LEU A 209 5.15 -7.81 0.83
CA LEU A 209 5.09 -8.45 -0.49
C LEU A 209 5.70 -9.85 -0.49
N GLU A 210 6.78 -10.05 0.26
CA GLU A 210 7.45 -11.36 0.42
C GLU A 210 6.64 -12.33 1.30
N GLY A 211 5.65 -11.81 2.04
CA GLY A 211 4.82 -12.60 2.94
C GLY A 211 5.50 -12.92 4.27
N ASP A 212 6.58 -12.19 4.60
CA ASP A 212 7.38 -12.32 5.83
C ASP A 212 6.78 -11.52 7.00
N ASP A 213 5.51 -11.09 6.88
CA ASP A 213 4.76 -10.36 7.90
C ASP A 213 4.31 -11.30 9.05
N GLU A 214 5.27 -11.97 9.69
CA GLU A 214 5.09 -12.68 10.95
C GLU A 214 4.78 -11.65 12.05
N GLU A 215 3.49 -11.43 12.32
CA GLU A 215 2.93 -10.79 13.52
C GLU A 215 3.88 -9.77 14.21
N ARG A 216 4.16 -8.63 13.57
CA ARG A 216 4.68 -7.47 14.32
C ARG A 216 3.54 -6.90 15.17
N GLY A 217 3.33 -7.55 16.32
CA GLY A 217 2.56 -7.01 17.43
C GLY A 217 3.10 -5.62 17.75
N VAL A 218 2.22 -4.63 17.64
CA VAL A 218 2.47 -3.28 18.13
C VAL A 218 2.68 -3.37 19.63
N ASP A 219 3.93 -3.53 20.06
CA ASP A 219 4.31 -3.48 21.46
C ASP A 219 4.24 -2.02 21.88
N GLY A 220 3.07 -1.64 22.40
CA GLY A 220 2.82 -0.32 22.94
C GLY A 220 3.69 -0.10 24.17
N GLU A 221 4.82 0.57 23.99
CA GLU A 221 5.65 1.04 25.08
C GLU A 221 4.85 1.97 26.01
N GLN A 222 4.81 1.55 27.28
CA GLN A 222 4.30 2.31 28.41
C GLN A 222 5.12 3.59 28.62
N GLY A 223 4.51 4.74 28.34
CA GLY A 223 4.95 6.03 28.89
C GLY A 223 4.24 6.31 30.20
N GLY A 224 4.73 5.75 31.31
CA GLY A 224 4.32 6.14 32.65
C GLY A 224 4.86 7.53 33.01
N GLN A 225 3.97 8.45 33.38
CA GLN A 225 4.31 9.60 34.20
C GLN A 225 3.24 9.75 35.28
N GLY A 226 3.65 9.40 36.50
CA GLY A 226 3.00 9.82 37.73
C GLY A 226 3.72 11.02 38.34
N GLU A 227 3.11 11.50 39.43
CA GLU A 227 3.50 12.56 40.36
C GLU A 227 3.04 13.97 39.92
N GLU A 228 1.89 14.43 40.45
CA GLU A 228 1.68 15.06 41.77
C GLU A 228 2.27 16.46 41.86
N GLU A 229 1.41 17.47 41.91
CA GLU A 229 1.57 18.59 42.83
C GLU A 229 0.20 19.22 43.09
N GLY A 230 -0.28 19.05 44.32
CA GLY A 230 -1.38 19.81 44.86
C GLY A 230 -0.84 21.08 45.49
N GLU A 231 -1.47 22.21 45.17
CA GLU A 231 -1.42 23.40 46.02
C GLU A 231 -2.84 23.83 46.34
N ALA A 232 -3.14 23.77 47.63
CA ALA A 232 -4.28 24.42 48.25
C ALA A 232 -3.77 25.72 48.88
N GLU A 233 -4.30 26.86 48.43
CA GLU A 233 -4.63 28.02 49.26
C GLU A 233 -5.75 28.83 48.61
#